data_AF-A0A6P9BWH9-F1
#
_entry.id   AF-A0A6P9BWH9-F1
#
_cell.length_a   1.000
_cell.length_b   1.000
_cell.length_c   1.000
_cell.angle_alpha   90.00
_cell.angle_beta   90.00
_cell.angle_gamma   90.00
#
_symmetry.space_group_name_H-M   'P 1'
#
loop_
_entity.id
_entity.type
_entity.pdbx_description
1 polymer ?
#
loop_
_entity_poly.entity_id
_entity_poly.type
_entity_poly.pdbx_seq_one_letter_code
_entity_poly.pdbx_strand_id
1 'polypeptide(L)'
;MTLQAVLETVENGKQDTVLKVLQIYNQENSHCFTFDDEEQEERKKLAMLLIKFLERVLQPSCQVTCLESIRILSRDKKCLGPFTTVESLKTLARHAGVIYREEQILEVPDLDVILEALKCLCNIVFSSPRAQELMAEAQFVVGLTDRIKLYNERNFPHDIKFFDLRLLFLLTALRVDVRQQVAQELRGIGLMTDTLELTLGVKWIDPHEVAAKGDPSLPLPRQETERAMEILKILFNITFDINKKDVDEEDAALYRRLGALLRHCLMISADGDDRTEEFHSHTINLLGNLPLKCLDVLLTPKVHRGSLEYMGVNMDAVNVLLSFLDRRLDRGHKLKESLTPVLNLLTESARVHRQTRKFLKTKVLPPLRDVKNRPEVGNLLRNKLVRLMTHIDTDVKHCAAEFLFVLCKESVSRFVKYTGYGNAAGLLAARGLMAGGQTEGEYSEDEDTDTEEYKEAKPNINPITGRVEEKLPNPMEGMTDEQKELEAMKLVNMFDKLSRY
;
A
#
# COMPACT_ATOMS: atom_id res chain seq x y z
N MET A 1 -24.93 7.40 35.27
CA MET A 1 -24.39 7.46 36.65
C MET A 1 -23.41 8.62 36.75
N THR A 2 -23.28 9.34 37.88
CA THR A 2 -22.29 10.44 37.96
C THR A 2 -20.87 9.89 38.08
N LEU A 3 -19.90 10.50 37.38
CA LEU A 3 -18.50 10.05 37.38
C LEU A 3 -17.89 10.07 38.80
N GLN A 4 -18.32 11.00 39.64
CA GLN A 4 -17.90 11.09 41.04
C GLN A 4 -18.31 9.86 41.88
N ALA A 5 -19.51 9.32 41.68
CA ALA A 5 -19.94 8.10 42.36
C ALA A 5 -19.14 6.87 41.92
N VAL A 6 -18.73 6.83 40.64
CA VAL A 6 -17.83 5.80 40.11
C VAL A 6 -16.47 5.89 40.79
N LEU A 7 -15.89 7.10 40.87
CA LEU A 7 -14.59 7.34 41.53
C LEU A 7 -14.56 6.86 42.97
N GLU A 8 -15.54 7.27 43.79
CA GLU A 8 -15.62 6.89 45.21
C GLU A 8 -15.72 5.37 45.38
N THR A 9 -16.46 4.71 44.48
CA THR A 9 -16.60 3.26 44.50
C THR A 9 -15.31 2.55 44.10
N VAL A 10 -14.59 3.02 43.07
CA VAL A 10 -13.33 2.39 42.65
C VAL A 10 -12.22 2.60 43.69
N GLU A 11 -12.22 3.74 44.37
CA GLU A 11 -11.21 4.09 45.37
C GLU A 11 -11.30 3.19 46.62
N ASN A 12 -12.52 2.93 47.10
CA ASN A 12 -12.74 2.25 48.39
C ASN A 12 -13.50 0.91 48.30
N GLY A 13 -14.04 0.58 47.14
CA GLY A 13 -14.94 -0.55 46.96
C GLY A 13 -14.25 -1.91 46.91
N LYS A 14 -14.99 -2.93 47.32
CA LYS A 14 -14.64 -4.33 47.05
C LYS A 14 -14.90 -4.66 45.59
N GLN A 15 -14.21 -5.67 45.09
CA GLN A 15 -14.28 -6.14 43.71
C GLN A 15 -15.71 -6.27 43.15
N ASP A 16 -16.63 -6.91 43.86
CA ASP A 16 -18.00 -7.13 43.34
C ASP A 16 -18.80 -5.83 43.21
N THR A 17 -18.54 -4.84 44.08
CA THR A 17 -19.17 -3.52 44.01
C THR A 17 -18.59 -2.71 42.86
N VAL A 18 -17.25 -2.73 42.71
CA VAL A 18 -16.54 -2.07 41.61
C VAL A 18 -16.99 -2.64 40.27
N LEU A 19 -17.08 -3.97 40.14
CA LEU A 19 -17.55 -4.64 38.94
C LEU A 19 -18.93 -4.13 38.50
N LYS A 20 -19.91 -4.11 39.40
CA LYS A 20 -21.28 -3.66 39.09
C LYS A 20 -21.32 -2.20 38.63
N VAL A 21 -20.58 -1.33 39.31
CA VAL A 21 -20.54 0.10 38.98
C VAL A 21 -19.87 0.34 37.64
N LEU A 22 -18.75 -0.33 37.36
CA LEU A 22 -18.06 -0.21 36.08
C LEU A 22 -18.85 -0.82 34.92
N GLN A 23 -19.63 -1.89 35.14
CA GLN A 23 -20.53 -2.43 34.11
C GLN A 23 -21.57 -1.40 33.67
N ILE A 24 -22.17 -0.68 34.62
CA ILE A 24 -23.12 0.40 34.31
C ILE A 24 -22.41 1.53 33.55
N TYR A 25 -21.24 1.95 34.04
CA TYR A 25 -20.43 2.98 33.38
C TYR A 25 -20.05 2.58 31.94
N ASN A 26 -19.63 1.33 31.71
CA ASN A 26 -19.23 0.83 30.40
C ASN A 26 -20.42 0.75 29.43
N GLN A 27 -21.59 0.34 29.91
CA GLN A 27 -22.81 0.33 29.09
C GLN A 27 -23.20 1.73 28.63
N GLU A 28 -23.17 2.72 29.54
CA GLU A 28 -23.49 4.12 29.24
C GLU A 28 -22.47 4.75 28.26
N ASN A 29 -21.18 4.38 28.34
CA ASN A 29 -20.09 5.04 27.60
C ASN A 29 -19.47 4.20 26.47
N SER A 30 -19.99 3.01 26.18
CA SER A 30 -19.42 2.05 25.21
C SER A 30 -19.17 2.65 23.81
N HIS A 31 -20.08 3.51 23.36
CA HIS A 31 -20.03 4.22 22.06
C HIS A 31 -19.60 5.68 22.17
N CYS A 32 -19.07 6.10 23.33
CA CYS A 32 -18.58 7.46 23.52
C CYS A 32 -17.23 7.67 22.83
N PHE A 33 -17.16 8.70 21.98
CA PHE A 33 -15.94 9.16 21.30
C PHE A 33 -15.67 10.66 21.52
N THR A 34 -16.60 11.36 22.16
CA THR A 34 -16.54 12.79 22.46
C THR A 34 -16.71 12.97 23.96
N PHE A 35 -15.72 13.56 24.62
CA PHE A 35 -15.68 13.68 26.07
C PHE A 35 -15.77 15.15 26.47
N ASP A 36 -16.50 15.41 27.55
CA ASP A 36 -16.64 16.76 28.10
C ASP A 36 -15.33 17.24 28.74
N ASP A 37 -14.97 18.49 28.53
CA ASP A 37 -13.77 19.09 29.12
C ASP A 37 -13.94 19.34 30.61
N GLU A 38 -15.17 19.51 31.10
CA GLU A 38 -15.44 19.77 32.53
C GLU A 38 -15.08 18.56 33.42
N GLU A 39 -15.29 17.34 32.93
CA GLU A 39 -15.02 16.09 33.68
C GLU A 39 -13.61 15.52 33.45
N GLN A 40 -12.69 16.29 32.85
CA GLN A 40 -11.39 15.79 32.43
C GLN A 40 -10.53 15.30 33.61
N GLU A 41 -10.50 16.03 34.73
CA GLU A 41 -9.67 15.68 35.88
C GLU A 41 -10.22 14.46 36.62
N GLU A 42 -11.53 14.32 36.72
CA GLU A 42 -12.20 13.13 37.24
C GLU A 42 -11.88 11.90 36.40
N ARG A 43 -11.89 12.02 35.07
CA ARG A 43 -11.52 10.92 34.17
C ARG A 43 -10.05 10.52 34.33
N LYS A 44 -9.13 11.48 34.49
CA LYS A 44 -7.71 11.19 34.81
C LYS A 44 -7.58 10.48 36.16
N LYS A 45 -8.32 10.92 37.18
CA LYS A 45 -8.34 10.26 38.49
C LYS A 45 -8.83 8.82 38.37
N LEU A 46 -9.90 8.59 37.60
CA LEU A 46 -10.45 7.26 37.36
C LEU A 46 -9.44 6.36 36.65
N ALA A 47 -8.76 6.88 35.61
CA ALA A 47 -7.70 6.17 34.90
C ALA A 47 -6.57 5.69 35.84
N MET A 48 -6.10 6.57 36.73
CA MET A 48 -5.07 6.20 37.73
C MET A 48 -5.56 5.12 38.70
N LEU A 49 -6.80 5.25 39.19
CA LEU A 49 -7.39 4.29 40.12
C LEU A 49 -7.58 2.92 39.46
N LEU A 50 -8.02 2.86 38.21
CA LEU A 50 -8.22 1.62 37.46
C LEU A 50 -6.90 0.86 37.26
N ILE A 51 -5.81 1.56 36.93
CA ILE A 51 -4.48 0.91 36.80
C ILE A 51 -4.04 0.32 38.14
N LYS A 52 -4.12 1.11 39.23
CA LYS A 52 -3.78 0.61 40.59
C LYS A 52 -4.66 -0.55 41.01
N PHE A 53 -5.93 -0.56 40.57
CA PHE A 53 -6.85 -1.65 40.85
C PHE A 53 -6.45 -2.93 40.11
N LEU A 54 -6.04 -2.82 38.85
CA LEU A 54 -5.53 -3.93 38.02
C LEU A 54 -4.20 -4.53 38.50
N GLU A 55 -3.49 -3.88 39.41
CA GLU A 55 -2.30 -4.44 40.07
C GLU A 55 -2.66 -5.47 41.16
N ARG A 56 -3.92 -5.49 41.61
CA ARG A 56 -4.42 -6.46 42.58
C ARG A 56 -4.75 -7.80 41.90
N VAL A 57 -4.84 -8.86 42.70
CA VAL A 57 -5.37 -10.15 42.24
C VAL A 57 -6.88 -10.03 42.11
N LEU A 58 -7.38 -10.06 40.88
CA LEU A 58 -8.80 -9.87 40.55
C LEU A 58 -9.39 -11.08 39.83
N GLN A 59 -10.71 -11.25 39.94
CA GLN A 59 -11.49 -12.14 39.07
C GLN A 59 -11.33 -11.74 37.60
N PRO A 60 -11.30 -12.69 36.65
CA PRO A 60 -11.27 -12.39 35.22
C PRO A 60 -12.38 -11.43 34.78
N SER A 61 -13.61 -11.64 35.25
CA SER A 61 -14.76 -10.76 34.97
C SER A 61 -14.51 -9.30 35.38
N CYS A 62 -13.89 -9.09 36.54
CA CYS A 62 -13.54 -7.75 37.02
C CYS A 62 -12.36 -7.16 36.24
N GLN A 63 -11.38 -7.96 35.84
CA GLN A 63 -10.28 -7.52 34.99
C GLN A 63 -10.80 -7.02 33.64
N VAL A 64 -11.67 -7.80 32.97
CA VAL A 64 -12.29 -7.41 31.69
C VAL A 64 -13.05 -6.09 31.85
N THR A 65 -13.92 -5.97 32.85
CA THR A 65 -14.70 -4.73 33.03
C THR A 65 -13.80 -3.51 33.32
N CYS A 66 -12.73 -3.66 34.10
CA CYS A 66 -11.75 -2.59 34.33
C CYS A 66 -11.01 -2.22 33.03
N LEU A 67 -10.60 -3.20 32.22
CA LEU A 67 -9.93 -2.97 30.95
C LEU A 67 -10.88 -2.32 29.92
N GLU A 68 -12.16 -2.69 29.88
CA GLU A 68 -13.17 -2.02 29.07
C GLU A 68 -13.29 -0.54 29.43
N SER A 69 -13.32 -0.22 30.73
CA SER A 69 -13.33 1.17 31.20
C SER A 69 -12.06 1.90 30.76
N ILE A 70 -10.89 1.27 30.88
CA ILE A 70 -9.61 1.82 30.38
C ILE A 70 -9.66 2.02 28.87
N ARG A 71 -10.22 1.08 28.10
CA ARG A 71 -10.36 1.20 26.65
C ARG A 71 -11.24 2.39 26.28
N ILE A 72 -12.35 2.62 26.99
CA ILE A 72 -13.20 3.79 26.79
C ILE A 72 -12.41 5.08 27.09
N LEU A 73 -11.75 5.15 28.25
CA LEU A 73 -10.97 6.33 28.66
C LEU A 73 -9.78 6.60 27.73
N SER A 74 -9.17 5.55 27.16
CA SER A 74 -8.04 5.68 26.22
C SER A 74 -8.41 6.32 24.88
N ARG A 75 -9.71 6.50 24.59
CA ARG A 75 -10.18 7.26 23.42
C ARG A 75 -10.04 8.77 23.63
N ASP A 76 -10.04 9.23 24.89
CA ASP A 76 -9.81 10.62 25.23
C ASP A 76 -8.31 10.93 25.27
N LYS A 77 -7.83 11.62 24.24
CA LYS A 77 -6.42 12.03 24.11
C LYS A 77 -5.94 12.85 25.30
N LYS A 78 -6.82 13.61 25.96
CA LYS A 78 -6.48 14.46 27.10
C LYS A 78 -6.33 13.68 28.42
N CYS A 79 -6.76 12.42 28.44
CA CYS A 79 -6.72 11.52 29.61
C CYS A 79 -5.67 10.39 29.48
N LEU A 80 -4.80 10.44 28.47
CA LEU A 80 -3.80 9.37 28.25
C LEU A 80 -2.65 9.37 29.25
N GLY A 81 -2.34 10.49 29.91
CA GLY A 81 -1.20 10.64 30.81
C GLY A 81 -1.03 9.47 31.81
N PRO A 82 -2.07 9.14 32.61
CA PRO A 82 -2.04 7.99 33.54
C PRO A 82 -1.70 6.63 32.92
N PHE A 83 -2.02 6.42 31.64
CA PHE A 83 -1.76 5.16 30.94
C PHE A 83 -0.37 5.10 30.29
N THR A 84 0.36 6.22 30.29
CA THR A 84 1.64 6.40 29.57
C THR A 84 2.85 6.38 30.51
N THR A 85 2.76 5.64 31.62
CA THR A 85 3.89 5.35 32.52
C THR A 85 4.42 3.94 32.29
N VAL A 86 5.65 3.68 32.71
CA VAL A 86 6.30 2.37 32.56
C VAL A 86 5.51 1.29 33.32
N GLU A 87 5.05 1.61 34.52
CA GLU A 87 4.30 0.70 35.39
C GLU A 87 2.93 0.39 34.78
N SER A 88 2.20 1.42 34.30
CA SER A 88 0.90 1.25 33.66
C SER A 88 1.00 0.35 32.42
N LEU A 89 1.97 0.61 31.54
CA LEU A 89 2.17 -0.18 30.33
C LEU A 89 2.59 -1.62 30.66
N LYS A 90 3.46 -1.83 31.66
CA LYS A 90 3.81 -3.18 32.14
C LYS A 90 2.60 -3.91 32.70
N THR A 91 1.73 -3.25 33.45
CA THR A 91 0.50 -3.86 33.97
C THR A 91 -0.45 -4.23 32.83
N LEU A 92 -0.67 -3.37 31.85
CA LEU A 92 -1.47 -3.69 30.67
C LEU A 92 -0.87 -4.83 29.84
N ALA A 93 0.45 -4.86 29.67
CA ALA A 93 1.15 -5.94 28.97
C ALA A 93 1.04 -7.29 29.69
N ARG A 94 0.99 -7.28 31.03
CA ARG A 94 0.77 -8.47 31.85
C ARG A 94 -0.59 -9.08 31.51
N HIS A 95 -1.63 -8.25 31.54
CA HIS A 95 -3.00 -8.67 31.21
C HIS A 95 -3.15 -9.04 29.74
N ALA A 96 -2.41 -8.37 28.84
CA ALA A 96 -2.33 -8.75 27.43
C ALA A 96 -1.48 -10.00 27.17
N GLY A 97 -0.76 -10.55 28.16
CA GLY A 97 0.08 -11.74 28.00
C GLY A 97 1.27 -11.57 27.03
N VAL A 98 1.83 -10.35 26.92
CA VAL A 98 2.95 -10.02 26.00
C VAL A 98 4.21 -9.54 26.70
N ILE A 99 4.30 -9.73 28.03
CA ILE A 99 5.53 -9.41 28.76
C ILE A 99 6.63 -10.38 28.34
N TYR A 100 7.76 -9.83 27.90
CA TYR A 100 8.99 -10.58 27.70
C TYR A 100 9.58 -11.02 29.05
N ARG A 101 9.75 -12.33 29.24
CA ARG A 101 10.51 -12.92 30.36
C ARG A 101 11.34 -14.10 29.84
N GLU A 102 12.62 -14.13 30.19
CA GLU A 102 13.57 -15.17 29.76
C GLU A 102 13.29 -16.55 30.35
N GLU A 103 12.52 -16.64 31.45
CA GLU A 103 12.24 -17.88 32.17
C GLU A 103 10.74 -18.24 32.17
N GLN A 104 10.47 -19.54 32.02
CA GLN A 104 9.23 -20.18 31.57
C GLN A 104 8.00 -20.07 32.49
N ILE A 105 6.86 -20.42 31.86
CA ILE A 105 5.48 -20.61 32.36
C ILE A 105 4.69 -19.31 32.58
N LEU A 106 4.04 -18.84 31.50
CA LEU A 106 2.94 -17.87 31.59
C LEU A 106 1.75 -18.58 32.25
N GLU A 107 1.27 -18.06 33.40
CA GLU A 107 -0.16 -18.05 33.64
C GLU A 107 -0.77 -17.24 32.48
N VAL A 108 -1.30 -17.94 31.49
CA VAL A 108 -1.97 -17.30 30.36
C VAL A 108 -3.22 -16.65 30.94
N PRO A 109 -3.36 -15.32 30.86
CA PRO A 109 -4.58 -14.67 31.33
C PRO A 109 -5.78 -15.21 30.56
N ASP A 110 -6.97 -15.02 31.11
CA ASP A 110 -8.21 -15.37 30.41
C ASP A 110 -8.27 -14.70 29.02
N LEU A 111 -8.83 -15.39 28.02
CA LEU A 111 -8.83 -14.92 26.63
C LEU A 111 -9.53 -13.55 26.49
N ASP A 112 -10.59 -13.31 27.27
CA ASP A 112 -11.32 -12.04 27.24
C ASP A 112 -10.46 -10.91 27.84
N VAL A 113 -9.67 -11.21 28.88
CA VAL A 113 -8.72 -10.26 29.50
C VAL A 113 -7.62 -9.88 28.51
N ILE A 114 -7.05 -10.87 27.81
CA ILE A 114 -6.02 -10.65 26.78
C ILE A 114 -6.57 -9.73 25.70
N LEU A 115 -7.74 -10.07 25.15
CA LEU A 115 -8.36 -9.33 24.07
C LEU A 115 -8.61 -7.87 24.46
N GLU A 116 -9.16 -7.64 25.64
CA GLU A 116 -9.49 -6.27 26.06
C GLU A 116 -8.22 -5.45 26.36
N ALA A 117 -7.21 -6.05 26.98
CA ALA A 117 -5.92 -5.41 27.21
C ALA A 117 -5.20 -5.02 25.90
N LEU A 118 -5.26 -5.88 24.87
CA LEU A 118 -4.72 -5.55 23.55
C LEU A 118 -5.42 -4.37 22.91
N LYS A 119 -6.76 -4.26 23.03
CA LYS A 119 -7.50 -3.09 22.53
C LYS A 119 -7.08 -1.81 23.26
N CYS A 120 -6.89 -1.86 24.58
CA CYS A 120 -6.36 -0.73 25.36
C CYS A 120 -4.99 -0.29 24.83
N LEU A 121 -4.07 -1.25 24.67
CA LEU A 121 -2.73 -0.98 24.14
C LEU A 121 -2.82 -0.35 22.75
N CYS A 122 -3.56 -0.93 21.80
CA CYS A 122 -3.74 -0.34 20.47
C CYS A 122 -4.18 1.13 20.50
N ASN A 123 -5.17 1.48 21.35
CA ASN A 123 -5.65 2.87 21.48
C ASN A 123 -4.58 3.81 22.04
N ILE A 124 -3.92 3.39 23.13
CA ILE A 124 -2.89 4.19 23.83
C ILE A 124 -1.71 4.45 22.89
N VAL A 125 -1.28 3.42 22.16
CA VAL A 125 -0.11 3.45 21.28
C VAL A 125 -0.36 4.29 20.04
N PHE A 126 -1.55 4.15 19.46
CA PHE A 126 -1.97 4.98 18.33
C PHE A 126 -1.99 6.47 18.69
N SER A 127 -2.34 6.82 19.93
CA SER A 127 -2.61 8.20 20.33
C SER A 127 -1.49 8.88 21.12
N SER A 128 -0.54 8.13 21.71
CA SER A 128 0.52 8.68 22.57
C SER A 128 1.94 8.34 22.09
N PRO A 129 2.72 9.34 21.63
CA PRO A 129 4.14 9.18 21.32
C PRO A 129 4.95 8.68 22.53
N ARG A 130 4.60 9.11 23.74
CA ARG A 130 5.27 8.68 24.96
C ARG A 130 5.09 7.19 25.22
N ALA A 131 3.91 6.64 24.95
CA ALA A 131 3.71 5.19 25.06
C ALA A 131 4.51 4.40 24.02
N GLN A 132 4.65 4.95 22.80
CA GLN A 132 5.45 4.33 21.74
C GLN A 132 6.93 4.22 22.16
N GLU A 133 7.48 5.27 22.78
CA GLU A 133 8.83 5.25 23.39
C GLU A 133 8.99 4.17 24.45
N LEU A 134 8.14 4.20 25.47
CA LEU A 134 8.28 3.32 26.63
C LEU A 134 8.15 1.84 26.29
N MET A 135 7.27 1.49 25.35
CA MET A 135 7.12 0.10 24.92
C MET A 135 8.28 -0.39 24.05
N ALA A 136 8.90 0.49 23.27
CA ALA A 136 10.10 0.15 22.51
C ALA A 136 11.25 -0.18 23.49
N GLU A 137 11.46 0.67 24.49
CA GLU A 137 12.44 0.45 25.56
C GLU A 137 12.16 -0.83 26.37
N ALA A 138 10.88 -1.16 26.59
CA ALA A 138 10.48 -2.34 27.34
C ALA A 138 10.46 -3.64 26.52
N GLN A 139 10.92 -3.63 25.26
CA GLN A 139 11.00 -4.80 24.37
C GLN A 139 9.68 -5.55 24.18
N PHE A 140 8.54 -4.84 24.20
CA PHE A 140 7.21 -5.46 24.06
C PHE A 140 7.04 -6.22 22.73
N VAL A 141 7.73 -5.74 21.71
CA VAL A 141 7.68 -6.34 20.38
C VAL A 141 8.19 -7.79 20.39
N VAL A 142 9.15 -8.14 21.28
CA VAL A 142 9.69 -9.49 21.39
C VAL A 142 8.60 -10.45 21.87
N GLY A 143 7.94 -10.14 22.99
CA GLY A 143 6.85 -10.95 23.54
C GLY A 143 5.66 -11.10 22.57
N LEU A 144 5.37 -10.05 21.80
CA LEU A 144 4.35 -10.10 20.75
C LEU A 144 4.75 -11.03 19.61
N THR A 145 6.00 -10.94 19.11
CA THR A 145 6.50 -11.86 18.07
C THR A 145 6.57 -13.31 18.54
N ASP A 146 6.91 -13.55 19.80
CA ASP A 146 6.94 -14.90 20.37
C ASP A 146 5.55 -15.52 20.44
N ARG A 147 4.52 -14.74 20.80
CA ARG A 147 3.14 -15.22 20.72
C ARG A 147 2.72 -15.54 19.29
N ILE A 148 3.11 -14.72 18.30
CA ILE A 148 2.78 -14.96 16.89
C ILE A 148 3.41 -16.27 16.39
N LYS A 149 4.65 -16.59 16.80
CA LYS A 149 5.29 -17.88 16.48
C LYS A 149 4.45 -19.09 16.91
N LEU A 150 3.69 -18.95 18.00
CA LEU A 150 2.85 -20.02 18.55
C LEU A 150 1.48 -20.17 17.85
N TYR A 151 1.15 -19.38 16.82
CA TYR A 151 -0.16 -19.45 16.15
C TYR A 151 -0.48 -20.79 15.51
N ASN A 152 0.54 -21.56 15.13
CA ASN A 152 0.39 -22.89 14.57
C ASN A 152 0.22 -23.97 15.65
N GLU A 153 0.77 -23.74 16.84
CA GLU A 153 0.76 -24.69 17.96
C GLU A 153 -0.44 -24.49 18.88
N ARG A 154 -0.88 -23.23 19.04
CA ARG A 154 -1.96 -22.83 19.95
C ARG A 154 -3.13 -22.23 19.17
N ASN A 155 -4.34 -22.69 19.52
CA ASN A 155 -5.56 -22.20 18.88
C ASN A 155 -6.04 -20.89 19.55
N PHE A 156 -5.42 -19.77 19.19
CA PHE A 156 -5.92 -18.44 19.59
C PHE A 156 -7.13 -18.01 18.73
N PRO A 157 -8.17 -17.39 19.34
CA PRO A 157 -9.29 -16.79 18.62
C PRO A 157 -8.85 -15.74 17.59
N HIS A 158 -9.70 -15.51 16.57
CA HIS A 158 -9.45 -14.51 15.53
C HIS A 158 -9.14 -13.13 16.11
N ASP A 159 -9.94 -12.65 17.08
CA ASP A 159 -9.80 -11.29 17.59
C ASP A 159 -8.46 -11.05 18.28
N ILE A 160 -7.95 -12.04 19.05
CA ILE A 160 -6.63 -11.94 19.68
C ILE A 160 -5.55 -11.88 18.59
N LYS A 161 -5.60 -12.78 17.60
CA LYS A 161 -4.65 -12.78 16.47
C LYS A 161 -4.68 -11.45 15.71
N PHE A 162 -5.86 -10.89 15.50
CA PHE A 162 -6.03 -9.62 14.81
C PHE A 162 -5.44 -8.46 15.61
N PHE A 163 -5.74 -8.36 16.91
CA PHE A 163 -5.24 -7.26 17.74
C PHE A 163 -3.74 -7.37 18.04
N ASP A 164 -3.18 -8.58 18.06
CA ASP A 164 -1.73 -8.79 18.06
C ASP A 164 -1.07 -8.17 16.84
N LEU A 165 -1.55 -8.56 15.65
CA LEU A 165 -1.05 -8.04 14.38
C LEU A 165 -1.27 -6.52 14.29
N ARG A 166 -2.42 -6.03 14.74
CA ARG A 166 -2.71 -4.59 14.75
C ARG A 166 -1.74 -3.82 15.66
N LEU A 167 -1.42 -4.35 16.84
CA LEU A 167 -0.45 -3.72 17.74
C LEU A 167 0.96 -3.73 17.13
N LEU A 168 1.36 -4.84 16.50
CA LEU A 168 2.64 -4.95 15.80
C LEU A 168 2.72 -3.97 14.61
N PHE A 169 1.62 -3.82 13.86
CA PHE A 169 1.51 -2.83 12.80
C PHE A 169 1.71 -1.41 13.33
N LEU A 170 1.02 -1.03 14.42
CA LEU A 170 1.15 0.30 15.01
C LEU A 170 2.58 0.58 15.47
N LEU A 171 3.19 -0.37 16.17
CA LEU A 171 4.57 -0.27 16.64
C LEU A 171 5.54 -0.07 15.47
N THR A 172 5.48 -0.92 14.44
CA THR A 172 6.38 -0.84 13.28
C THR A 172 6.10 0.37 12.36
N ALA A 173 4.87 0.88 12.36
CA ALA A 173 4.50 2.08 11.63
C ALA A 173 5.06 3.35 12.30
N LEU A 174 4.91 3.44 13.62
CA LEU A 174 5.15 4.66 14.39
C LEU A 174 6.59 4.77 14.90
N ARG A 175 7.34 3.67 14.96
CA ARG A 175 8.70 3.61 15.52
C ARG A 175 9.70 2.96 14.57
N VAL A 176 10.71 3.74 14.18
CA VAL A 176 11.75 3.30 13.23
C VAL A 176 12.70 2.27 13.85
N ASP A 177 13.06 2.44 15.12
CA ASP A 177 13.87 1.50 15.90
C ASP A 177 13.17 0.15 16.05
N VAL A 178 11.88 0.13 16.41
CA VAL A 178 11.09 -1.11 16.49
C VAL A 178 10.96 -1.78 15.12
N ARG A 179 10.74 -0.99 14.05
CA ARG A 179 10.73 -1.51 12.68
C ARG A 179 12.04 -2.21 12.31
N GLN A 180 13.17 -1.60 12.63
CA GLN A 180 14.49 -2.18 12.37
C GLN A 180 14.72 -3.45 13.20
N GLN A 181 14.35 -3.42 14.48
CA GLN A 181 14.43 -4.58 15.36
C GLN A 181 13.61 -5.76 14.83
N VAL A 182 12.36 -5.53 14.42
CA VAL A 182 11.51 -6.58 13.85
C VAL A 182 12.10 -7.11 12.54
N ALA A 183 12.58 -6.23 11.67
CA ALA A 183 13.14 -6.63 10.38
C ALA A 183 14.41 -7.48 10.53
N GLN A 184 15.36 -7.05 11.36
CA GLN A 184 16.72 -7.59 11.43
C GLN A 184 16.90 -8.59 12.56
N GLU A 185 16.56 -8.23 13.80
CA GLU A 185 16.83 -9.06 14.99
C GLU A 185 15.82 -10.20 15.13
N LEU A 186 14.54 -9.90 14.90
CA LEU A 186 13.44 -10.85 15.13
C LEU A 186 13.06 -11.67 13.88
N ARG A 187 13.82 -11.52 12.77
CA ARG A 187 13.56 -12.18 11.48
C ARG A 187 12.10 -12.01 11.03
N GLY A 188 11.55 -10.82 11.22
CA GLY A 188 10.12 -10.54 11.06
C GLY A 188 9.58 -10.80 9.66
N ILE A 189 10.40 -10.69 8.62
CA ILE A 189 10.00 -10.99 7.23
C ILE A 189 9.64 -12.48 7.11
N GLY A 190 10.48 -13.38 7.64
CA GLY A 190 10.22 -14.81 7.67
C GLY A 190 8.96 -15.15 8.48
N LEU A 191 8.89 -14.62 9.71
CA LEU A 191 7.75 -14.84 10.60
C LEU A 191 6.42 -14.39 9.99
N MET A 192 6.38 -13.19 9.40
CA MET A 192 5.18 -12.66 8.75
C MET A 192 4.84 -13.40 7.47
N THR A 193 5.84 -13.88 6.71
CA THR A 193 5.62 -14.72 5.52
C THR A 193 4.96 -16.06 5.92
N ASP A 194 5.45 -16.70 6.99
CA ASP A 194 4.85 -17.92 7.54
C ASP A 194 3.43 -17.67 8.05
N THR A 195 3.22 -16.55 8.75
CA THR A 195 1.91 -16.15 9.27
C THR A 195 0.92 -15.87 8.14
N LEU A 196 1.38 -15.26 7.04
CA LEU A 196 0.58 -15.03 5.84
C LEU A 196 0.22 -16.36 5.16
N GLU A 197 1.17 -17.27 5.00
CA GLU A 197 0.93 -18.61 4.46
C GLU A 197 -0.14 -19.37 5.25
N LEU A 198 -0.04 -19.35 6.58
CA LEU A 198 -1.03 -19.94 7.48
C LEU A 198 -2.41 -19.30 7.32
N THR A 199 -2.46 -17.97 7.21
CA THR A 199 -3.71 -17.21 7.10
C THR A 199 -4.41 -17.45 5.76
N LEU A 200 -3.66 -17.57 4.67
CA LEU A 200 -4.19 -17.87 3.34
C LEU A 200 -4.58 -19.35 3.19
N GLY A 201 -4.08 -20.24 4.05
CA GLY A 201 -4.40 -21.66 4.00
C GLY A 201 -3.92 -22.31 2.70
N VAL A 202 -2.69 -22.02 2.27
CA VAL A 202 -2.14 -22.51 0.99
C VAL A 202 -1.25 -23.75 1.15
N LYS A 203 -1.00 -24.44 0.04
CA LYS A 203 -0.02 -25.53 -0.11
C LYS A 203 0.97 -25.17 -1.21
N TRP A 204 2.24 -25.47 -1.00
CA TRP A 204 3.29 -25.35 -2.01
C TRP A 204 3.21 -26.53 -3.00
N ILE A 205 3.10 -26.20 -4.29
CA ILE A 205 3.14 -27.16 -5.41
C ILE A 205 4.55 -27.22 -5.98
N ASP A 206 5.15 -26.05 -6.19
CA ASP A 206 6.53 -25.85 -6.62
C ASP A 206 7.17 -24.79 -5.69
N PRO A 207 8.51 -24.62 -5.64
CA PRO A 207 9.18 -23.67 -4.73
C PRO A 207 8.68 -22.22 -4.81
N HIS A 208 8.08 -21.87 -5.94
CA HIS A 208 7.56 -20.54 -6.26
C HIS A 208 6.09 -20.58 -6.68
N GLU A 209 5.38 -21.67 -6.38
CA GLU A 209 3.97 -21.86 -6.74
C GLU A 209 3.15 -22.44 -5.60
N VAL A 210 2.11 -21.69 -5.22
CA VAL A 210 1.16 -22.07 -4.17
C VAL A 210 -0.23 -22.19 -4.75
N ALA A 211 -1.02 -23.09 -4.18
CA ALA A 211 -2.45 -23.22 -4.43
C ALA A 211 -3.23 -23.23 -3.11
N ALA A 212 -4.51 -22.85 -3.19
CA ALA A 212 -5.42 -22.92 -2.06
C ALA A 212 -5.62 -24.38 -1.61
N LYS A 213 -5.74 -24.63 -0.30
CA LYS A 213 -6.12 -25.95 0.23
C LYS A 213 -7.57 -26.32 -0.09
N GLY A 214 -8.44 -25.33 -0.32
CA GLY A 214 -9.85 -25.47 -0.62
C GLY A 214 -10.19 -25.15 -2.07
N ASP A 215 -11.48 -24.86 -2.32
CA ASP A 215 -11.95 -24.45 -3.64
C ASP A 215 -11.36 -23.06 -4.01
N PRO A 216 -10.57 -22.96 -5.09
CA PRO A 216 -9.94 -21.69 -5.50
C PRO A 216 -10.94 -20.65 -6.00
N SER A 217 -12.19 -21.03 -6.28
CA SER A 217 -13.25 -20.11 -6.70
C SER A 217 -13.93 -19.37 -5.55
N LEU A 218 -13.74 -19.83 -4.31
CA LEU A 218 -14.34 -19.20 -3.14
C LEU A 218 -13.50 -18.00 -2.68
N PRO A 219 -14.14 -16.89 -2.31
CA PRO A 219 -13.43 -15.75 -1.75
C PRO A 219 -12.80 -16.12 -0.39
N LEU A 220 -11.68 -15.47 -0.08
CA LEU A 220 -11.05 -15.55 1.22
C LEU A 220 -12.05 -15.06 2.28
N PRO A 221 -12.32 -15.83 3.36
CA PRO A 221 -13.29 -15.41 4.34
C PRO A 221 -12.84 -14.15 5.09
N ARG A 222 -13.81 -13.39 5.60
CA ARG A 222 -13.60 -12.06 6.16
C ARG A 222 -12.51 -12.00 7.23
N GLN A 223 -12.51 -12.95 8.15
CA GLN A 223 -11.56 -12.98 9.27
C GLN A 223 -10.12 -13.21 8.80
N GLU A 224 -9.94 -14.07 7.80
CA GLU A 224 -8.66 -14.33 7.13
C GLU A 224 -8.21 -13.11 6.34
N THR A 225 -9.11 -12.43 5.61
CA THR A 225 -8.80 -11.17 4.91
C THR A 225 -8.32 -10.09 5.86
N GLU A 226 -9.01 -9.87 6.98
CA GLU A 226 -8.65 -8.84 7.96
C GLU A 226 -7.25 -9.10 8.56
N ARG A 227 -6.93 -10.35 8.92
CA ARG A 227 -5.59 -10.72 9.39
C ARG A 227 -4.54 -10.60 8.29
N ALA A 228 -4.83 -11.06 7.07
CA ALA A 228 -3.91 -10.97 5.95
C ALA A 228 -3.54 -9.52 5.64
N MET A 229 -4.51 -8.60 5.68
CA MET A 229 -4.25 -7.17 5.48
C MET A 229 -3.36 -6.58 6.59
N GLU A 230 -3.55 -6.95 7.87
CA GLU A 230 -2.63 -6.52 8.93
C GLU A 230 -1.20 -7.05 8.69
N ILE A 231 -1.06 -8.32 8.29
CA ILE A 231 0.25 -8.92 7.96
C ILE A 231 0.92 -8.20 6.80
N LEU A 232 0.18 -7.91 5.72
CA LEU A 232 0.68 -7.16 4.57
C LEU A 232 1.15 -5.75 4.96
N LYS A 233 0.43 -5.07 5.85
CA LYS A 233 0.83 -3.75 6.37
C LYS A 233 2.09 -3.82 7.22
N ILE A 234 2.24 -4.83 8.08
CA ILE A 234 3.48 -5.04 8.86
C ILE A 234 4.64 -5.31 7.90
N LEU A 235 4.47 -6.24 6.96
CA LEU A 235 5.47 -6.55 5.93
C LEU A 235 5.86 -5.30 5.14
N PHE A 236 4.89 -4.46 4.75
CA PHE A 236 5.17 -3.19 4.08
C PHE A 236 6.05 -2.27 4.92
N ASN A 237 5.75 -2.12 6.22
CA ASN A 237 6.55 -1.30 7.12
C ASN A 237 7.99 -1.80 7.24
N ILE A 238 8.18 -3.10 7.47
CA ILE A 238 9.51 -3.68 7.73
C ILE A 238 10.34 -3.92 6.46
N THR A 239 9.71 -3.87 5.28
CA THR A 239 10.38 -3.99 3.97
C THR A 239 10.62 -2.65 3.27
N PHE A 240 10.29 -1.54 3.93
CA PHE A 240 10.52 -0.21 3.39
C PHE A 240 12.03 0.00 3.11
N ASP A 241 12.37 0.44 1.88
CA ASP A 241 13.74 0.63 1.35
C ASP A 241 14.57 -0.63 1.01
N ILE A 242 13.99 -1.83 0.96
CA ILE A 242 14.72 -3.05 0.58
C ILE A 242 15.02 -3.11 -0.93
N ASN A 243 14.12 -2.61 -1.78
CA ASN A 243 14.27 -2.59 -3.23
C ASN A 243 15.53 -1.83 -3.74
N LYS A 244 16.15 -0.98 -2.91
CA LYS A 244 17.38 -0.24 -3.22
C LYS A 244 18.67 -0.96 -2.77
N LYS A 245 18.55 -2.08 -2.05
CA LYS A 245 19.70 -2.79 -1.49
C LYS A 245 20.03 -4.02 -2.32
N ASP A 246 21.32 -4.29 -2.45
CA ASP A 246 21.77 -5.60 -2.91
C ASP A 246 21.44 -6.63 -1.86
N VAL A 247 20.68 -7.63 -2.28
CA VAL A 247 20.19 -8.71 -1.44
C VAL A 247 21.02 -9.96 -1.72
N ASP A 248 21.42 -10.69 -0.68
CA ASP A 248 22.10 -11.98 -0.85
C ASP A 248 21.17 -13.07 -1.40
N GLU A 249 21.67 -14.29 -1.56
CA GLU A 249 20.88 -15.40 -2.11
C GLU A 249 19.81 -15.93 -1.13
N GLU A 250 20.09 -15.89 0.18
CA GLU A 250 19.16 -16.39 1.21
C GLU A 250 17.94 -15.47 1.33
N ASP A 251 18.18 -14.17 1.45
CA ASP A 251 17.14 -13.16 1.48
C ASP A 251 16.39 -13.11 0.14
N ALA A 252 17.07 -13.30 -1.00
CA ALA A 252 16.40 -13.37 -2.30
C ALA A 252 15.43 -14.57 -2.39
N ALA A 253 15.80 -15.73 -1.83
CA ALA A 253 14.91 -16.88 -1.73
C ALA A 253 13.69 -16.57 -0.85
N LEU A 254 13.90 -15.88 0.29
CA LEU A 254 12.81 -15.43 1.16
C LEU A 254 11.85 -14.48 0.44
N TYR A 255 12.37 -13.49 -0.29
CA TYR A 255 11.54 -12.55 -1.05
C TYR A 255 10.81 -13.20 -2.22
N ARG A 256 11.41 -14.20 -2.88
CA ARG A 256 10.69 -14.98 -3.91
C ARG A 256 9.57 -15.81 -3.29
N ARG A 257 9.79 -16.43 -2.14
CA ARG A 257 8.75 -17.13 -1.39
C ARG A 257 7.60 -16.17 -1.04
N LEU A 258 7.91 -15.01 -0.48
CA LEU A 258 6.92 -13.97 -0.20
C LEU A 258 6.19 -13.54 -1.48
N GLY A 259 6.92 -13.27 -2.56
CA GLY A 259 6.34 -12.86 -3.85
C GLY A 259 5.41 -13.91 -4.45
N ALA A 260 5.65 -15.21 -4.23
CA ALA A 260 4.72 -16.28 -4.62
C ALA A 260 3.39 -16.22 -3.84
N LEU A 261 3.45 -15.92 -2.53
CA LEU A 261 2.24 -15.69 -1.72
C LEU A 261 1.50 -14.44 -2.17
N LEU A 262 2.22 -13.34 -2.46
CA LEU A 262 1.60 -12.11 -2.95
C LEU A 262 0.96 -12.28 -4.32
N ARG A 263 1.58 -13.08 -5.20
CA ARG A 263 0.94 -13.48 -6.45
C ARG A 263 -0.38 -14.19 -6.18
N HIS A 264 -0.40 -15.14 -5.23
CA HIS A 264 -1.64 -15.80 -4.85
C HIS A 264 -2.69 -14.82 -4.31
N CYS A 265 -2.30 -13.86 -3.47
CA CYS A 265 -3.18 -12.78 -2.99
C CYS A 265 -3.81 -11.97 -4.14
N LEU A 266 -3.08 -11.71 -5.23
CA LEU A 266 -3.63 -11.04 -6.42
C LEU A 266 -4.65 -11.91 -7.16
N MET A 267 -4.48 -13.23 -7.15
CA MET A 267 -5.33 -14.15 -7.91
C MET A 267 -6.63 -14.52 -7.19
N ILE A 268 -6.74 -14.28 -5.89
CA ILE A 268 -7.95 -14.54 -5.10
C ILE A 268 -8.75 -13.27 -4.85
N SER A 269 -10.04 -13.42 -4.58
CA SER A 269 -10.93 -12.35 -4.13
C SER A 269 -11.20 -12.43 -2.63
N ALA A 270 -11.56 -11.30 -2.03
CA ALA A 270 -12.11 -11.24 -0.68
C ALA A 270 -13.64 -11.16 -0.72
N ASP A 271 -14.27 -11.15 0.45
CA ASP A 271 -15.72 -10.94 0.60
C ASP A 271 -16.12 -9.52 0.14
N GLY A 272 -16.52 -9.40 -1.13
CA GLY A 272 -16.95 -8.17 -1.80
C GLY A 272 -15.85 -7.46 -2.60
N ASP A 273 -16.28 -6.67 -3.58
CA ASP A 273 -15.37 -5.98 -4.51
C ASP A 273 -14.50 -4.93 -3.81
N ASP A 274 -15.07 -4.16 -2.88
CA ASP A 274 -14.33 -3.09 -2.17
C ASP A 274 -13.21 -3.66 -1.29
N ARG A 275 -13.48 -4.75 -0.56
CA ARG A 275 -12.45 -5.43 0.23
C ARG A 275 -11.42 -6.13 -0.64
N THR A 276 -11.84 -6.70 -1.77
CA THR A 276 -10.91 -7.28 -2.74
C THR A 276 -9.95 -6.21 -3.24
N GLU A 277 -10.45 -5.02 -3.55
CA GLU A 277 -9.63 -3.91 -4.00
C GLU A 277 -8.69 -3.37 -2.90
N GLU A 278 -9.13 -3.29 -1.65
CA GLU A 278 -8.27 -2.93 -0.50
C GLU A 278 -7.17 -3.97 -0.27
N PHE A 279 -7.53 -5.26 -0.29
CA PHE A 279 -6.60 -6.38 -0.15
C PHE A 279 -5.55 -6.41 -1.26
N HIS A 280 -5.98 -6.24 -2.52
CA HIS A 280 -5.07 -6.10 -3.66
C HIS A 280 -4.19 -4.86 -3.54
N SER A 281 -4.71 -3.74 -3.05
CA SER A 281 -3.92 -2.52 -2.83
C SER A 281 -2.76 -2.76 -1.86
N HIS A 282 -2.99 -3.43 -0.73
CA HIS A 282 -1.93 -3.77 0.22
C HIS A 282 -0.91 -4.75 -0.37
N THR A 283 -1.39 -5.71 -1.17
CA THR A 283 -0.53 -6.69 -1.87
C THR A 283 0.39 -5.99 -2.87
N ILE A 284 -0.14 -5.05 -3.68
CA ILE A 284 0.62 -4.28 -4.67
C ILE A 284 1.66 -3.38 -3.99
N ASN A 285 1.28 -2.70 -2.90
CA ASN A 285 2.20 -1.86 -2.14
C ASN A 285 3.41 -2.67 -1.65
N LEU A 286 3.19 -3.89 -1.16
CA LEU A 286 4.26 -4.76 -0.71
C LEU A 286 5.10 -5.33 -1.87
N LEU A 287 4.48 -5.69 -3.00
CA LEU A 287 5.21 -6.10 -4.20
C LEU A 287 6.20 -5.01 -4.67
N GLY A 288 5.82 -3.74 -4.55
CA GLY A 288 6.70 -2.61 -4.88
C GLY A 288 7.93 -2.46 -3.99
N ASN A 289 7.95 -3.08 -2.81
CA ASN A 289 9.09 -3.07 -1.89
C ASN A 289 10.07 -4.22 -2.15
N LEU A 290 9.67 -5.26 -2.89
CA LEU A 290 10.53 -6.41 -3.16
C LEU A 290 11.68 -6.03 -4.12
N PRO A 291 12.86 -6.67 -3.99
CA PRO A 291 13.94 -6.52 -4.95
C PRO A 291 13.47 -6.89 -6.37
N LEU A 292 13.89 -6.10 -7.36
CA LEU A 292 13.44 -6.26 -8.75
C LEU A 292 13.73 -7.65 -9.33
N LYS A 293 14.87 -8.25 -8.95
CA LYS A 293 15.27 -9.60 -9.35
C LYS A 293 14.35 -10.71 -8.85
N CYS A 294 13.52 -10.43 -7.84
CA CYS A 294 12.57 -11.38 -7.24
C CYS A 294 11.15 -11.25 -7.81
N LEU A 295 10.90 -10.27 -8.70
CA LEU A 295 9.61 -10.11 -9.38
C LEU A 295 9.43 -11.11 -10.53
N ASP A 296 10.48 -11.86 -10.89
CA ASP A 296 10.43 -13.03 -11.79
C ASP A 296 9.38 -14.06 -11.35
N VAL A 297 9.14 -14.16 -10.04
CA VAL A 297 8.14 -15.02 -9.43
C VAL A 297 6.71 -14.76 -9.96
N LEU A 298 6.41 -13.54 -10.40
CA LEU A 298 5.09 -13.20 -10.95
C LEU A 298 4.82 -13.91 -12.29
N LEU A 299 5.87 -14.30 -12.99
CA LEU A 299 5.84 -14.93 -14.33
C LEU A 299 6.11 -16.44 -14.29
N THR A 300 6.47 -16.97 -13.12
CA THR A 300 6.90 -18.36 -12.94
C THR A 300 5.81 -19.43 -13.13
N PRO A 301 4.51 -19.19 -12.85
CA PRO A 301 3.48 -20.21 -13.01
C PRO A 301 3.44 -20.82 -14.41
N LYS A 302 3.19 -22.12 -14.47
CA LYS A 302 3.01 -22.81 -15.75
C LYS A 302 1.76 -22.30 -16.46
N VAL A 303 1.81 -22.28 -17.79
CA VAL A 303 0.65 -21.94 -18.62
C VAL A 303 -0.31 -23.13 -18.59
N HIS A 304 -1.54 -22.90 -18.14
CA HIS A 304 -2.59 -23.90 -18.13
C HIS A 304 -3.72 -23.51 -19.09
N ARG A 305 -4.65 -24.45 -19.35
CA ARG A 305 -5.82 -24.18 -20.18
C ARG A 305 -6.70 -23.11 -19.52
N GLY A 306 -6.82 -21.94 -20.14
CA GLY A 306 -7.55 -20.80 -19.60
C GLY A 306 -6.66 -19.70 -19.02
N SER A 307 -5.36 -19.96 -18.84
CA SER A 307 -4.38 -18.91 -18.51
C SER A 307 -4.20 -17.95 -19.69
N LEU A 308 -3.95 -16.69 -19.37
CA LEU A 308 -3.52 -15.70 -20.34
C LEU A 308 -2.04 -15.94 -20.68
N GLU A 309 -1.78 -16.52 -21.85
CA GLU A 309 -0.42 -16.80 -22.33
C GLU A 309 0.06 -15.71 -23.27
N TYR A 310 1.32 -15.31 -23.10
CA TYR A 310 2.02 -14.46 -24.06
C TYR A 310 3.51 -14.85 -24.14
N MET A 311 3.96 -15.23 -25.33
CA MET A 311 5.34 -15.67 -25.60
C MET A 311 5.77 -16.87 -24.72
N GLY A 312 4.86 -17.81 -24.49
CA GLY A 312 5.07 -19.01 -23.67
C GLY A 312 5.12 -18.76 -22.16
N VAL A 313 4.74 -17.56 -21.70
CA VAL A 313 4.76 -17.16 -20.29
C VAL A 313 3.35 -16.82 -19.81
N ASN A 314 3.04 -17.16 -18.56
CA ASN A 314 1.78 -16.81 -17.92
C ASN A 314 1.75 -15.30 -17.58
N MET A 315 0.70 -14.62 -18.03
CA MET A 315 0.47 -13.17 -17.83
C MET A 315 -0.72 -12.87 -16.93
N ASP A 316 -1.28 -13.86 -16.23
CA ASP A 316 -2.47 -13.71 -15.39
C ASP A 316 -2.26 -12.64 -14.31
N ALA A 317 -1.17 -12.73 -13.55
CA ALA A 317 -0.84 -11.76 -12.49
C ALA A 317 -0.63 -10.34 -13.05
N VAL A 318 0.08 -10.21 -14.18
CA VAL A 318 0.32 -8.92 -14.85
C VAL A 318 -1.00 -8.32 -15.35
N ASN A 319 -1.90 -9.16 -15.86
CA ASN A 319 -3.20 -8.73 -16.34
C ASN A 319 -4.13 -8.30 -15.20
N VAL A 320 -4.06 -8.96 -14.04
CA VAL A 320 -4.76 -8.51 -12.83
C VAL A 320 -4.26 -7.14 -12.38
N LEU A 321 -2.93 -6.92 -12.35
CA LEU A 321 -2.34 -5.61 -12.03
C LEU A 321 -2.80 -4.52 -13.01
N LEU A 322 -2.81 -4.82 -14.31
CA LEU A 322 -3.26 -3.89 -15.34
C LEU A 322 -4.76 -3.56 -15.20
N SER A 323 -5.57 -4.57 -14.91
CA SER A 323 -7.02 -4.40 -14.68
C SER A 323 -7.29 -3.60 -13.40
N PHE A 324 -6.47 -3.80 -12.36
CA PHE A 324 -6.51 -3.02 -11.13
C PHE A 324 -6.20 -1.54 -11.41
N LEU A 325 -5.15 -1.25 -12.19
CA LEU A 325 -4.82 0.10 -12.62
C LEU A 325 -5.97 0.77 -13.38
N ASP A 326 -6.57 0.08 -14.36
CA ASP A 326 -7.67 0.64 -15.16
C ASP A 326 -8.90 0.96 -14.30
N ARG A 327 -9.28 0.08 -13.36
CA ARG A 327 -10.36 0.35 -12.40
C ARG A 327 -10.06 1.56 -11.50
N ARG A 328 -8.83 1.70 -11.02
CA ARG A 328 -8.43 2.86 -10.18
C ARG A 328 -8.42 4.17 -10.96
N LEU A 329 -8.10 4.13 -12.26
CA LEU A 329 -8.17 5.30 -13.15
C LEU A 329 -9.61 5.78 -13.32
N ASP A 330 -10.58 4.87 -13.42
CA ASP A 330 -12.00 5.22 -13.58
C ASP A 330 -12.63 5.84 -12.32
N ARG A 331 -12.13 5.48 -11.13
CA ARG A 331 -12.63 6.02 -9.85
C ARG A 331 -12.23 7.48 -9.59
N GLY A 332 -11.08 7.95 -10.09
CA GLY A 332 -10.69 9.36 -10.00
C GLY A 332 -10.28 9.90 -8.61
N HIS A 333 -10.42 9.13 -7.53
CA HIS A 333 -10.15 9.59 -6.16
C HIS A 333 -8.72 9.27 -5.68
N LYS A 334 -8.08 10.20 -4.97
CA LYS A 334 -6.74 10.06 -4.35
C LYS A 334 -5.70 9.43 -5.29
N LEU A 335 -5.59 9.97 -6.50
CA LEU A 335 -4.81 9.38 -7.60
C LEU A 335 -3.35 9.09 -7.22
N LYS A 336 -2.69 9.94 -6.43
CA LYS A 336 -1.30 9.74 -6.00
C LYS A 336 -1.12 8.45 -5.19
N GLU A 337 -1.83 8.31 -4.07
CA GLU A 337 -1.74 7.12 -3.20
C GLU A 337 -2.26 5.86 -3.90
N SER A 338 -3.24 6.02 -4.79
CA SER A 338 -3.95 4.94 -5.48
C SER A 338 -3.18 4.36 -6.68
N LEU A 339 -2.54 5.21 -7.50
CA LEU A 339 -1.96 4.81 -8.79
C LEU A 339 -0.46 4.59 -8.74
N THR A 340 0.27 5.38 -7.94
CA THR A 340 1.74 5.36 -7.92
C THR A 340 2.31 3.97 -7.64
N PRO A 341 1.81 3.19 -6.66
CA PRO A 341 2.35 1.87 -6.38
C PRO A 341 2.22 0.89 -7.56
N VAL A 342 1.04 0.83 -8.19
CA VAL A 342 0.79 -0.09 -9.32
C VAL A 342 1.55 0.35 -10.58
N LEU A 343 1.63 1.66 -10.85
CA LEU A 343 2.40 2.20 -11.98
C LEU A 343 3.89 1.89 -11.83
N ASN A 344 4.47 2.12 -10.65
CA ASN A 344 5.88 1.83 -10.40
C ASN A 344 6.16 0.33 -10.51
N LEU A 345 5.31 -0.53 -9.94
CA LEU A 345 5.47 -1.98 -10.03
C LEU A 345 5.42 -2.47 -11.50
N LEU A 346 4.45 -2.01 -12.29
CA LEU A 346 4.34 -2.37 -13.70
C LEU A 346 5.51 -1.82 -14.53
N THR A 347 5.98 -0.61 -14.21
CA THR A 347 7.14 0.02 -14.86
C THR A 347 8.41 -0.78 -14.63
N GLU A 348 8.73 -1.08 -13.38
CA GLU A 348 9.97 -1.80 -13.05
C GLU A 348 9.91 -3.26 -13.52
N SER A 349 8.75 -3.91 -13.42
CA SER A 349 8.55 -5.24 -14.01
C SER A 349 8.73 -5.21 -15.54
N ALA A 350 8.28 -4.16 -16.23
CA ALA A 350 8.51 -3.99 -17.66
C ALA A 350 9.96 -3.62 -18.02
N ARG A 351 10.69 -2.96 -17.12
CA ARG A 351 12.12 -2.66 -17.32
C ARG A 351 12.92 -3.96 -17.31
N VAL A 352 12.69 -4.82 -16.33
CA VAL A 352 13.41 -6.09 -16.13
C VAL A 352 12.95 -7.20 -17.07
N HIS A 353 11.63 -7.40 -17.22
CA HIS A 353 11.08 -8.56 -17.93
C HIS A 353 10.58 -8.18 -19.32
N ARG A 354 11.29 -8.64 -20.36
CA ARG A 354 10.95 -8.39 -21.77
C ARG A 354 9.52 -8.84 -22.13
N GLN A 355 9.10 -10.00 -21.63
CA GLN A 355 7.79 -10.58 -21.89
C GLN A 355 6.68 -9.70 -21.30
N THR A 356 6.84 -9.25 -20.05
CA THR A 356 5.94 -8.28 -19.40
C THR A 356 5.84 -6.99 -20.21
N ARG A 357 6.98 -6.41 -20.62
CA ARG A 357 7.01 -5.18 -21.41
C ARG A 357 6.28 -5.31 -22.73
N LYS A 358 6.53 -6.39 -23.49
CA LYS A 358 5.85 -6.63 -24.77
C LYS A 358 4.36 -6.86 -24.56
N PHE A 359 3.96 -7.66 -23.57
CA PHE A 359 2.56 -7.88 -23.22
C PHE A 359 1.85 -6.56 -22.87
N LEU A 360 2.41 -5.77 -21.94
CA LEU A 360 1.86 -4.48 -21.55
C LEU A 360 1.82 -3.49 -22.72
N LYS A 361 2.84 -3.45 -23.58
CA LYS A 361 2.83 -2.64 -24.81
C LYS A 361 1.62 -2.99 -25.68
N THR A 362 1.34 -4.28 -25.92
CA THR A 362 0.18 -4.67 -26.75
C THR A 362 -1.16 -4.28 -26.16
N LYS A 363 -1.29 -4.25 -24.81
CA LYS A 363 -2.55 -3.91 -24.12
C LYS A 363 -2.73 -2.40 -23.93
N VAL A 364 -1.65 -1.69 -23.58
CA VAL A 364 -1.68 -0.26 -23.24
C VAL A 364 -1.48 0.61 -24.49
N LEU A 365 -0.53 0.24 -25.35
CA LEU A 365 -0.12 1.00 -26.54
C LEU A 365 -0.24 0.14 -27.81
N PRO A 366 -1.46 -0.33 -28.16
CA PRO A 366 -1.66 -1.09 -29.39
C PRO A 366 -1.26 -0.28 -30.62
N PRO A 367 -0.89 -0.92 -31.74
CA PRO A 367 -0.54 -0.22 -32.97
C PRO A 367 -1.57 0.83 -33.37
N LEU A 368 -1.09 2.05 -33.66
CA LEU A 368 -1.95 3.22 -33.85
C LEU A 368 -2.84 3.07 -35.09
N ARG A 369 -4.15 3.03 -34.91
CA ARG A 369 -5.12 3.16 -36.02
C ARG A 369 -5.80 4.52 -36.03
N ASP A 370 -6.09 5.07 -34.84
CA ASP A 370 -6.62 6.42 -34.70
C ASP A 370 -5.48 7.44 -34.60
N VAL A 371 -5.37 8.25 -35.64
CA VAL A 371 -4.41 9.36 -35.80
C VAL A 371 -5.12 10.71 -35.93
N LYS A 372 -6.45 10.75 -35.85
CA LYS A 372 -7.25 11.98 -36.03
C LYS A 372 -7.47 12.69 -34.70
N ASN A 373 -7.71 11.92 -33.64
CA ASN A 373 -7.91 12.47 -32.31
C ASN A 373 -6.57 12.70 -31.60
N ARG A 374 -6.55 13.66 -30.65
CA ARG A 374 -5.36 13.86 -29.81
C ARG A 374 -5.14 12.65 -28.90
N PRO A 375 -3.88 12.30 -28.59
CA PRO A 375 -3.55 11.15 -27.74
C PRO A 375 -4.25 11.11 -26.37
N GLU A 376 -4.51 12.27 -25.77
CA GLU A 376 -5.21 12.40 -24.47
C GLU A 376 -6.74 12.26 -24.57
N VAL A 377 -7.32 12.27 -25.76
CA VAL A 377 -8.78 12.21 -25.97
C VAL A 377 -9.22 10.78 -26.26
N GLY A 378 -10.12 10.26 -25.41
CA GLY A 378 -10.71 8.92 -25.55
C GLY A 378 -10.78 8.18 -24.22
N ASN A 379 -11.36 6.98 -24.26
CA ASN A 379 -11.61 6.13 -23.10
C ASN A 379 -10.69 4.90 -23.04
N LEU A 380 -9.74 4.74 -23.98
CA LEU A 380 -8.76 3.67 -23.89
C LEU A 380 -7.75 3.96 -22.78
N LEU A 381 -7.13 2.91 -22.24
CA LEU A 381 -6.11 3.02 -21.19
C LEU A 381 -4.96 3.96 -21.59
N ARG A 382 -4.53 3.93 -22.87
CA ARG A 382 -3.60 4.92 -23.45
C ARG A 382 -4.06 6.34 -23.17
N ASN A 383 -5.30 6.68 -23.52
CA ASN A 383 -5.79 8.05 -23.41
C ASN A 383 -5.87 8.50 -21.96
N LYS A 384 -6.32 7.60 -21.06
CA LYS A 384 -6.37 7.86 -19.60
C LYS A 384 -4.97 8.15 -19.05
N LEU A 385 -3.96 7.35 -19.42
CA LEU A 385 -2.58 7.54 -18.98
C LEU A 385 -1.92 8.79 -19.58
N VAL A 386 -2.16 9.10 -20.85
CA VAL A 386 -1.63 10.33 -21.47
C VAL A 386 -2.22 11.57 -20.80
N ARG A 387 -3.51 11.56 -20.41
CA ARG A 387 -4.09 12.65 -19.60
C ARG A 387 -3.38 12.86 -18.26
N LEU A 388 -2.86 11.81 -17.64
CA LEU A 388 -2.12 11.94 -16.39
C LEU A 388 -0.75 12.61 -16.56
N MET A 389 -0.15 12.57 -17.76
CA MET A 389 1.17 13.19 -18.00
C MET A 389 1.17 14.71 -17.84
N THR A 390 -0.01 15.33 -17.90
CA THR A 390 -0.21 16.77 -17.69
C THR A 390 -0.98 17.07 -16.38
N HIS A 391 -1.07 16.09 -15.48
CA HIS A 391 -1.68 16.25 -14.17
C HIS A 391 -0.88 17.22 -13.27
N ILE A 392 -1.58 17.88 -12.34
CA ILE A 392 -1.01 18.89 -11.43
C ILE A 392 0.00 18.24 -10.45
N ASP A 393 -0.32 17.04 -9.96
CA ASP A 393 0.55 16.26 -9.07
C ASP A 393 1.79 15.74 -9.83
N THR A 394 2.96 16.13 -9.33
CA THR A 394 4.25 15.83 -9.96
C THR A 394 4.62 14.35 -9.93
N ASP A 395 4.16 13.61 -8.93
CA ASP A 395 4.49 12.20 -8.79
C ASP A 395 3.62 11.38 -9.74
N VAL A 396 2.32 11.68 -9.80
CA VAL A 396 1.37 11.03 -10.73
C VAL A 396 1.79 11.25 -12.18
N LYS A 397 2.11 12.50 -12.55
CA LYS A 397 2.51 12.81 -13.93
C LYS A 397 3.83 12.11 -14.31
N HIS A 398 4.79 12.05 -13.38
CA HIS A 398 6.07 11.41 -13.62
C HIS A 398 5.89 9.90 -13.77
N CYS A 399 5.15 9.24 -12.86
CA CYS A 399 4.95 7.79 -12.91
C CYS A 399 4.19 7.35 -14.17
N ALA A 400 3.17 8.10 -14.60
CA ALA A 400 2.45 7.80 -15.83
C ALA A 400 3.34 7.96 -17.07
N ALA A 401 4.12 9.05 -17.14
CA ALA A 401 5.03 9.29 -18.24
C ALA A 401 6.17 8.25 -18.31
N GLU A 402 6.76 7.93 -17.16
CA GLU A 402 7.82 6.92 -17.03
C GLU A 402 7.34 5.54 -17.49
N PHE A 403 6.15 5.11 -17.05
CA PHE A 403 5.56 3.85 -17.46
C PHE A 403 5.43 3.75 -18.99
N LEU A 404 4.86 4.77 -19.61
CA LEU A 404 4.69 4.83 -21.07
C LEU A 404 6.05 4.89 -21.80
N PHE A 405 7.05 5.56 -21.23
CA PHE A 405 8.40 5.65 -21.80
C PHE A 405 9.10 4.28 -21.81
N VAL A 406 9.03 3.53 -20.71
CA VAL A 406 9.56 2.16 -20.62
C VAL A 406 8.86 1.22 -21.61
N LEU A 407 7.53 1.31 -21.75
CA LEU A 407 6.80 0.53 -22.79
C LEU A 407 7.25 0.88 -24.21
N CYS A 408 7.72 2.12 -24.41
CA CYS A 408 8.32 2.59 -25.66
C CYS A 408 9.81 2.24 -25.77
N LYS A 409 10.34 1.29 -24.99
CA LYS A 409 11.76 0.94 -24.89
C LYS A 409 12.67 2.18 -24.72
N GLU A 410 12.19 3.17 -23.97
CA GLU A 410 12.91 4.42 -23.70
C GLU A 410 13.36 5.16 -24.98
N SER A 411 12.60 5.00 -26.07
CA SER A 411 12.82 5.68 -27.34
C SER A 411 11.98 6.95 -27.41
N VAL A 412 12.63 8.11 -27.53
CA VAL A 412 11.96 9.42 -27.67
C VAL A 412 11.01 9.43 -28.86
N SER A 413 11.44 8.92 -30.02
CA SER A 413 10.61 8.88 -31.23
C SER A 413 9.33 8.07 -31.04
N ARG A 414 9.44 6.85 -30.48
CA ARG A 414 8.26 6.01 -30.22
C ARG A 414 7.37 6.60 -29.14
N PHE A 415 7.97 7.17 -28.10
CA PHE A 415 7.22 7.84 -27.04
C PHE A 415 6.38 8.99 -27.60
N VAL A 416 6.99 9.91 -28.35
CA VAL A 416 6.30 11.04 -28.99
C VAL A 416 5.21 10.55 -29.96
N LYS A 417 5.44 9.48 -30.72
CA LYS A 417 4.42 8.88 -31.60
C LYS A 417 3.15 8.51 -30.82
N TYR A 418 3.27 7.92 -29.64
CA TYR A 418 2.11 7.46 -28.86
C TYR A 418 1.50 8.53 -27.94
N THR A 419 2.26 9.51 -27.49
CA THR A 419 1.78 10.49 -26.49
C THR A 419 1.59 11.90 -27.04
N GLY A 420 2.19 12.23 -28.19
CA GLY A 420 2.36 13.61 -28.66
C GLY A 420 3.45 14.34 -27.88
N TYR A 421 4.20 15.22 -28.56
CA TYR A 421 5.34 15.91 -27.94
C TYR A 421 4.90 16.87 -26.84
N GLY A 422 3.74 17.53 -26.96
CA GLY A 422 3.22 18.42 -25.93
C GLY A 422 3.05 17.75 -24.57
N ASN A 423 2.52 16.52 -24.55
CA ASN A 423 2.38 15.73 -23.32
C ASN A 423 3.74 15.16 -22.86
N ALA A 424 4.60 14.74 -23.80
CA ALA A 424 5.91 14.14 -23.52
C ALA A 424 6.96 15.12 -23.00
N ALA A 425 6.85 16.41 -23.35
CA ALA A 425 7.87 17.42 -23.12
C ALA A 425 8.31 17.51 -21.64
N GLY A 426 7.38 17.34 -20.70
CA GLY A 426 7.69 17.37 -19.26
C GLY A 426 8.71 16.31 -18.84
N LEU A 427 8.52 15.05 -19.28
CA LEU A 427 9.45 13.96 -18.99
C LEU A 427 10.76 14.12 -19.78
N LEU A 428 10.67 14.48 -21.06
CA LEU A 428 11.84 14.66 -21.92
C LEU A 428 12.76 15.79 -21.42
N ALA A 429 12.19 16.89 -20.93
CA ALA A 429 12.94 17.97 -20.30
C ALA A 429 13.62 17.51 -19.01
N ALA A 430 12.90 16.79 -18.13
CA ALA A 430 13.46 16.29 -16.88
C ALA A 430 14.64 15.32 -17.09
N ARG A 431 14.65 14.57 -18.22
CA ARG A 431 15.73 13.65 -18.59
C ARG A 431 16.80 14.27 -19.51
N GLY A 432 16.69 15.54 -19.91
CA GLY A 432 17.61 16.16 -20.85
C GLY A 432 17.54 15.59 -22.28
N LEU A 433 16.43 14.94 -22.65
CA LEU A 433 16.25 14.23 -23.93
C LEU A 433 15.52 15.07 -25.01
N MET A 434 15.34 16.37 -24.79
CA MET A 434 14.64 17.27 -25.72
C MET A 434 15.29 17.33 -27.10
N ALA A 435 16.59 17.06 -27.20
CA ALA A 435 17.36 17.02 -28.46
C ALA A 435 17.32 15.65 -29.18
N GLY A 436 16.55 14.68 -28.69
CA GLY A 436 16.33 13.40 -29.39
C GLY A 436 17.32 12.28 -29.09
N GLY A 437 17.95 12.26 -27.91
CA GLY A 437 18.86 11.20 -27.49
C GLY A 437 18.18 9.87 -27.14
N GLN A 438 18.94 8.77 -27.21
CA GLN A 438 18.57 7.47 -26.63
C GLN A 438 19.22 7.35 -25.24
N THR A 439 18.47 6.79 -24.29
CA THR A 439 18.99 6.44 -22.97
C THR A 439 19.71 5.09 -23.05
N GLU A 440 20.77 4.89 -22.27
CA GLU A 440 21.47 3.60 -22.14
C GLU A 440 20.54 2.56 -21.49
N GLY A 441 19.92 1.70 -22.29
CA GLY A 441 19.06 0.63 -21.81
C GLY A 441 19.21 -0.64 -22.66
N GLU A 442 19.15 -1.81 -22.02
CA GLU A 442 19.28 -3.11 -22.67
C GLU A 442 18.00 -3.50 -23.43
N TYR A 443 17.81 -2.93 -24.61
CA TYR A 443 16.62 -3.14 -25.44
C TYR A 443 16.97 -3.87 -26.75
N SER A 444 16.19 -4.91 -27.09
CA SER A 444 16.33 -5.64 -28.36
C SER A 444 15.95 -4.78 -29.58
N GLU A 445 16.43 -5.16 -30.76
CA GLU A 445 16.16 -4.51 -32.06
C GLU A 445 14.65 -4.33 -32.36
N ASP A 446 14.36 -3.41 -33.27
CA ASP A 446 13.02 -2.86 -33.49
C ASP A 446 12.14 -3.71 -34.41
N GLU A 447 10.95 -4.04 -33.92
CA GLU A 447 9.84 -4.54 -34.73
C GLU A 447 9.08 -3.32 -35.28
N ASP A 448 8.92 -3.23 -36.60
CA ASP A 448 8.05 -2.22 -37.23
C ASP A 448 6.62 -2.43 -36.74
N THR A 449 6.09 -1.42 -36.06
CA THR A 449 4.72 -1.41 -35.51
C THR A 449 3.87 -0.33 -36.15
N ASP A 450 4.35 0.25 -37.26
CA ASP A 450 3.60 1.20 -38.06
C ASP A 450 2.50 0.43 -38.81
N THR A 451 1.25 0.77 -38.52
CA THR A 451 0.08 0.32 -39.29
C THR A 451 0.04 1.06 -40.63
N GLU A 452 -0.68 0.50 -41.61
CA GLU A 452 -0.85 1.16 -42.91
C GLU A 452 -1.51 2.54 -42.74
N GLU A 453 -2.53 2.65 -41.87
CA GLU A 453 -3.19 3.92 -41.57
C GLU A 453 -2.22 4.96 -40.99
N TYR A 454 -1.27 4.53 -40.13
CA TYR A 454 -0.26 5.42 -39.59
C TYR A 454 0.78 5.82 -40.65
N LYS A 455 1.21 4.88 -41.51
CA LYS A 455 2.18 5.16 -42.59
C LYS A 455 1.64 6.22 -43.57
N GLU A 456 0.37 6.11 -43.94
CA GLU A 456 -0.30 7.09 -44.81
C GLU A 456 -0.45 8.46 -44.15
N ALA A 457 -0.76 8.49 -42.84
CA ALA A 457 -1.00 9.72 -42.11
C ALA A 457 0.26 10.43 -41.63
N LYS A 458 1.36 9.70 -41.41
CA LYS A 458 2.66 10.17 -40.88
C LYS A 458 3.13 11.53 -41.41
N PRO A 459 3.10 11.82 -42.73
CA PRO A 459 3.54 13.13 -43.24
C PRO A 459 2.65 14.31 -42.81
N ASN A 460 1.40 14.05 -42.43
CA ASN A 460 0.43 15.08 -42.04
C ASN A 460 0.18 15.15 -40.53
N ILE A 461 0.88 14.34 -39.71
CA ILE A 461 0.75 14.36 -38.25
C ILE A 461 1.60 15.50 -37.70
N ASN A 462 0.97 16.41 -36.95
CA ASN A 462 1.70 17.43 -36.19
C ASN A 462 2.39 16.76 -34.98
N PRO A 463 3.73 16.82 -34.86
CA PRO A 463 4.45 16.17 -33.76
C PRO A 463 4.09 16.71 -32.37
N ILE A 464 3.67 17.98 -32.27
CA ILE A 464 3.30 18.63 -31.01
C ILE A 464 1.99 18.06 -30.49
N THR A 465 0.96 18.03 -31.35
CA THR A 465 -0.40 17.63 -30.99
C THR A 465 -0.66 16.13 -31.14
N GLY A 466 0.22 15.41 -31.86
CA GLY A 466 0.13 13.97 -32.08
C GLY A 466 -1.06 13.53 -32.95
N ARG A 467 -1.67 14.46 -33.70
CA ARG A 467 -2.81 14.20 -34.60
C ARG A 467 -2.55 14.73 -36.00
N VAL A 468 -3.28 14.19 -36.97
CA VAL A 468 -3.38 14.77 -38.31
C VAL A 468 -4.11 16.10 -38.22
N GLU A 469 -3.47 17.17 -38.70
CA GLU A 469 -4.11 18.46 -38.83
C GLU A 469 -4.55 18.67 -40.28
N GLU A 470 -5.73 19.25 -40.45
CA GLU A 470 -6.16 19.69 -41.77
C GLU A 470 -5.15 20.72 -42.27
N LYS A 471 -4.69 20.56 -43.53
CA LYS A 471 -3.81 21.54 -44.15
C LYS A 471 -4.56 22.86 -44.19
N LEU A 472 -4.16 23.80 -43.33
CA LEU A 472 -4.65 25.16 -43.37
C LEU A 472 -4.38 25.71 -44.79
N PRO A 473 -5.34 26.44 -45.38
CA PRO A 473 -5.09 27.12 -46.64
C PRO A 473 -3.85 28.00 -46.48
N ASN A 474 -3.00 28.05 -47.51
CA ASN A 474 -1.75 28.78 -47.40
C ASN A 474 -2.10 30.26 -47.14
N PRO A 475 -1.65 30.88 -46.03
CA PRO A 475 -1.99 32.26 -45.71
C PRO A 475 -1.61 33.25 -46.82
N MET A 476 -0.62 32.87 -47.64
CA MET A 476 -0.11 33.66 -48.77
C MET A 476 -0.83 33.35 -50.11
N GLU A 477 -1.82 32.47 -50.10
CA GLU A 477 -2.61 32.11 -51.28
C GLU A 477 -3.51 33.28 -51.68
N GLY A 478 -3.29 33.83 -52.88
CA GLY A 478 -3.98 35.03 -53.37
C GLY A 478 -3.28 36.37 -53.06
N MET A 479 -2.14 36.37 -52.35
CA MET A 479 -1.32 37.57 -52.14
C MET A 479 -0.37 37.82 -53.33
N THR A 480 -0.18 39.09 -53.69
CA THR A 480 0.85 39.49 -54.67
C THR A 480 2.25 39.38 -54.06
N ASP A 481 3.30 39.31 -54.88
CA ASP A 481 4.66 39.11 -54.37
C ASP A 481 5.15 40.28 -53.48
N GLU A 482 4.72 41.51 -53.78
CA GLU A 482 4.96 42.68 -52.91
C GLU A 482 4.29 42.54 -51.53
N GLN A 483 3.10 41.96 -51.46
CA GLN A 483 2.38 41.72 -50.19
C GLN A 483 3.08 40.63 -49.37
N LYS A 484 3.60 39.60 -50.03
CA LYS A 484 4.39 38.55 -49.36
C LYS A 484 5.68 39.10 -48.76
N GLU A 485 6.39 39.97 -49.48
CA GLU A 485 7.60 40.62 -48.99
C GLU A 485 7.31 41.54 -47.78
N LEU A 486 6.21 42.29 -47.81
CA LEU A 486 5.76 43.12 -46.69
C LEU A 486 5.42 42.29 -45.45
N GLU A 487 4.74 41.15 -45.60
CA GLU A 487 4.49 40.23 -44.49
C GLU A 487 5.77 39.59 -43.95
N ALA A 488 6.68 39.17 -44.83
CA ALA A 488 7.98 38.63 -44.43
C ALA A 488 8.78 39.65 -43.60
N MET A 489 8.82 40.92 -44.01
CA MET A 489 9.46 41.99 -43.23
C MET A 489 8.78 42.23 -41.88
N LYS A 490 7.45 42.10 -41.77
CA LYS A 490 6.74 42.18 -40.49
C LYS A 490 7.11 41.01 -39.57
N LEU A 491 7.19 39.79 -40.10
CA LEU A 491 7.60 38.60 -39.37
C LEU A 491 9.03 38.71 -38.84
N VAL A 492 9.97 39.16 -39.68
CA VAL A 492 11.37 39.40 -39.27
C VAL A 492 11.43 40.43 -38.13
N ASN A 493 10.67 41.52 -38.22
CA ASN A 493 10.58 42.51 -37.15
C ASN A 493 9.94 41.94 -35.86
N MET A 494 8.98 41.02 -35.96
CA MET A 494 8.42 40.34 -34.80
C MET A 494 9.43 39.38 -34.15
N PHE A 495 10.19 38.62 -34.95
CA PHE A 495 11.26 37.76 -34.44
C PHE A 495 12.39 38.56 -33.79
N ASP A 496 12.81 39.67 -34.38
CA ASP A 496 13.85 40.54 -33.80
C ASP A 496 13.36 41.17 -32.47
N LYS A 497 12.06 41.48 -32.36
CA LYS A 497 11.46 41.93 -31.10
C LYS A 497 11.39 40.82 -30.03
N LEU A 498 11.10 39.58 -30.42
CA LEU A 498 11.06 38.43 -29.51
C LEU A 498 12.45 37.97 -29.06
N SER A 499 13.46 38.13 -29.91
CA SER A 499 14.85 37.70 -29.62
C SER A 499 15.63 38.69 -28.76
N ARG A 500 15.12 39.91 -28.59
CA ARG A 500 15.73 40.99 -27.79
C ARG A 500 15.18 41.09 -26.36
N TYR A 501 14.36 40.12 -25.92
CA TYR A 501 13.86 40.01 -24.55
C TYR A 501 14.34 38.73 -23.87
#